data_AF-A0A9Q9P1V6-F1
#
_entry.id   AF-A0A9Q9P1V6-F1
#
_cell.length_a   1.000
_cell.length_b   1.000
_cell.length_c   1.000
_cell.angle_alpha   90.00
_cell.angle_beta   90.00
_cell.angle_gamma   90.00
#
_symmetry.space_group_name_H-M   'P 1'
#
loop_
_entity.id
_entity.type
_entity.pdbx_description
1 polymer ?
#
loop_
_entity_poly.entity_id
_entity_poly.type
_entity_poly.pdbx_seq_one_letter_code
_entity_poly.pdbx_strand_id
1 'polypeptide(L)'
;MSSYSYTVAETQTFSVTHARHMAAKVATDLRRMQRFYGYPSDADIEAYEEELVVFLKAGYLGEVSYGFQKNNNWIEPTLRYTAGDLLGSGTDDDPGKIRPGKDVSGASFYSFMTYSSKYLNATQSEKDTALKDLPFKRVGAQSPGINGYLENDKTYSAGGRSLTRTSVRNFV
;
A
#
# COMPACT_ATOMS: atom_id res chain seq x y z
N MET A 1 12.76 -32.15 22.35
CA MET A 1 11.64 -31.20 22.23
C MET A 1 11.37 -31.02 20.75
N SER A 2 10.27 -31.54 20.24
CA SER A 2 9.90 -31.42 18.82
C SER A 2 8.96 -30.23 18.65
N SER A 3 9.34 -29.26 17.82
CA SER A 3 8.49 -28.12 17.47
C SER A 3 7.48 -28.55 16.40
N TYR A 4 6.19 -28.48 16.73
CA TYR A 4 5.12 -28.63 15.76
C TYR A 4 4.84 -27.26 15.14
N SER A 5 5.07 -27.12 13.84
CA SER A 5 4.61 -25.97 13.05
C SER A 5 3.19 -26.25 12.60
N TYR A 6 2.21 -25.54 13.16
CA TYR A 6 0.83 -25.60 12.66
C TYR A 6 0.68 -24.60 11.51
N THR A 7 0.76 -25.09 10.27
CA THR A 7 0.32 -24.32 9.11
C THR A 7 -1.19 -24.48 9.01
N VAL A 8 -1.94 -23.59 9.66
CA VAL A 8 -3.38 -23.47 9.44
C VAL A 8 -3.58 -22.73 8.13
N ALA A 9 -3.56 -23.47 7.02
CA ALA A 9 -4.02 -22.95 5.73
C ALA A 9 -5.55 -23.04 5.71
N GLU A 10 -6.22 -22.12 6.41
CA GLU A 10 -7.64 -21.89 6.15
C GLU A 10 -7.76 -21.22 4.78
N THR A 11 -8.40 -21.91 3.84
CA THR A 11 -8.71 -21.39 2.50
C THR A 11 -9.81 -20.32 2.60
N GLN A 12 -9.50 -19.17 3.18
CA GLN A 12 -10.42 -18.04 3.22
C GLN A 12 -10.46 -17.37 1.84
N THR A 13 -11.68 -17.24 1.28
CA THR A 13 -11.85 -16.53 0.01
C THR A 13 -11.72 -15.03 0.24
N PHE A 14 -10.75 -14.40 -0.42
CA PHE A 14 -10.57 -12.96 -0.35
C PHE A 14 -11.78 -12.23 -0.97
N SER A 15 -12.30 -11.20 -0.28
CA SER A 15 -13.55 -10.53 -0.63
C SER A 15 -13.38 -9.01 -0.66
N VAL A 16 -14.39 -8.29 -1.18
CA VAL A 16 -14.39 -6.82 -1.15
C VAL A 16 -14.39 -6.26 0.27
N THR A 17 -14.97 -6.97 1.24
CA THR A 17 -14.94 -6.56 2.65
C THR A 17 -13.52 -6.61 3.20
N HIS A 18 -12.75 -7.65 2.87
CA HIS A 18 -11.33 -7.74 3.24
C HIS A 18 -10.50 -6.64 2.57
N ALA A 19 -10.79 -6.31 1.30
CA ALA A 19 -10.16 -5.21 0.58
C ALA A 19 -10.42 -3.85 1.27
N ARG A 20 -11.69 -3.56 1.63
CA ARG A 20 -12.08 -2.34 2.34
C ARG A 20 -11.40 -2.22 3.70
N HIS A 21 -11.32 -3.31 4.47
CA HIS A 21 -10.62 -3.32 5.76
C HIS A 21 -9.17 -2.85 5.63
N MET A 22 -8.42 -3.43 4.70
CA MET A 22 -7.01 -3.06 4.48
C MET A 22 -6.87 -1.66 3.88
N ALA A 23 -7.74 -1.27 2.93
CA ALA A 23 -7.72 0.05 2.32
C ALA A 23 -7.98 1.17 3.33
N ALA A 24 -8.92 0.99 4.26
CA ALA A 24 -9.22 1.95 5.31
C ALA A 24 -8.02 2.20 6.25
N LYS A 25 -7.20 1.19 6.50
CA LYS A 25 -5.95 1.35 7.27
C LYS A 25 -4.92 2.19 6.52
N VAL A 26 -4.79 1.99 5.21
CA VAL A 26 -3.95 2.85 4.35
C VAL A 26 -4.48 4.28 4.31
N ALA A 27 -5.79 4.48 4.13
CA ALA A 27 -6.41 5.81 4.18
C ALA A 27 -6.15 6.51 5.53
N THR A 28 -6.19 5.76 6.63
CA THR A 28 -5.86 6.29 7.96
C THR A 28 -4.40 6.73 8.06
N ASP A 29 -3.46 5.96 7.52
CA ASP A 29 -2.06 6.37 7.43
C ASP A 29 -1.88 7.65 6.62
N LEU A 30 -2.56 7.78 5.48
CA LEU A 30 -2.51 8.98 4.64
C LEU A 30 -3.10 10.20 5.36
N ARG A 31 -4.20 10.05 6.10
CA ARG A 31 -4.73 11.14 6.94
C ARG A 31 -3.74 11.54 8.04
N ARG A 32 -2.97 10.60 8.59
CA ARG A 32 -1.91 10.93 9.56
C ARG A 32 -0.75 11.67 8.90
N MET A 33 -0.37 11.30 7.67
CA MET A 33 0.61 12.05 6.88
C MET A 33 0.12 13.47 6.60
N GLN A 34 -1.12 13.62 6.13
CA GLN A 34 -1.75 14.92 5.88
C GLN A 34 -1.72 15.82 7.13
N ARG A 35 -2.05 15.29 8.31
CA ARG A 35 -2.02 16.08 9.55
C ARG A 35 -0.65 16.66 9.90
N PHE A 36 0.43 15.99 9.52
CA PHE A 36 1.79 16.46 9.82
C PHE A 36 2.45 17.21 8.67
N TYR A 37 2.01 16.97 7.42
CA TYR A 37 2.71 17.41 6.21
C TYR A 37 1.83 18.13 5.18
N GLY A 38 0.53 18.29 5.45
CA GLY A 38 -0.44 18.98 4.59
C GLY A 38 -0.93 18.19 3.37
N TYR A 39 -0.35 17.03 3.08
CA TYR A 39 -0.67 16.17 1.93
C TYR A 39 -0.78 14.69 2.33
N PRO A 40 -1.56 13.89 1.59
CA PRO A 40 -2.45 14.25 0.48
C PRO A 40 -3.75 14.94 0.94
N SER A 41 -4.56 15.48 0.01
CA SER A 41 -5.85 16.08 0.36
C SER A 41 -6.89 15.02 0.74
N ASP A 42 -7.99 15.38 1.41
CA ASP A 42 -9.03 14.41 1.79
C ASP A 42 -9.67 13.75 0.56
N ALA A 43 -9.87 14.50 -0.53
CA ALA A 43 -10.41 13.96 -1.79
C ALA A 43 -9.44 12.96 -2.44
N ASP A 44 -8.13 13.23 -2.39
CA ASP A 44 -7.12 12.28 -2.89
C ASP A 44 -7.10 11.01 -2.04
N ILE A 45 -7.24 11.13 -0.72
CA ILE A 45 -7.27 9.97 0.20
C ILE A 45 -8.46 9.06 -0.12
N GLU A 46 -9.64 9.64 -0.35
CA GLU A 46 -10.84 8.91 -0.74
C GLU A 46 -10.63 8.18 -2.08
N ALA A 47 -10.09 8.87 -3.08
CA ALA A 47 -9.79 8.26 -4.38
C ALA A 47 -8.71 7.15 -4.28
N TYR A 48 -7.70 7.31 -3.42
CA TYR A 48 -6.69 6.27 -3.19
C TYR A 48 -7.28 5.05 -2.46
N GLU A 49 -8.21 5.26 -1.52
CA GLU A 49 -8.91 4.18 -0.83
C GLU A 49 -9.76 3.37 -1.82
N GLU A 50 -10.55 4.05 -2.65
CA GLU A 50 -11.37 3.42 -3.70
C GLU A 50 -10.51 2.64 -4.70
N GLU A 51 -9.41 3.23 -5.17
CA GLU A 51 -8.44 2.57 -6.04
C GLU A 51 -7.91 1.28 -5.38
N LEU A 52 -7.49 1.35 -4.11
CA LEU A 52 -6.95 0.20 -3.38
C LEU A 52 -7.97 -0.93 -3.29
N VAL A 53 -9.23 -0.61 -2.98
CA VAL A 53 -10.29 -1.63 -2.87
C VAL A 53 -10.44 -2.40 -4.18
N VAL A 54 -10.43 -1.70 -5.32
CA VAL A 54 -10.54 -2.29 -6.65
C VAL A 54 -9.36 -3.22 -6.94
N PHE A 55 -8.13 -2.74 -6.77
CA PHE A 55 -6.92 -3.53 -7.05
C PHE A 55 -6.74 -4.71 -6.09
N LEU A 56 -7.04 -4.54 -4.81
CA LEU A 56 -6.96 -5.61 -3.81
C LEU A 56 -7.99 -6.70 -4.10
N LYS A 57 -9.25 -6.33 -4.38
CA LYS A 57 -10.31 -7.29 -4.71
C LYS A 57 -9.95 -8.12 -5.95
N ALA A 58 -9.37 -7.49 -6.97
CA ALA A 58 -8.91 -8.18 -8.18
C ALA A 58 -7.64 -9.01 -7.95
N GLY A 59 -6.88 -8.75 -6.89
CA GLY A 59 -5.54 -9.32 -6.66
C GLY A 59 -4.51 -8.77 -7.65
N TYR A 60 -4.72 -7.55 -8.13
CA TYR A 60 -3.89 -6.88 -9.15
C TYR A 60 -2.87 -5.91 -8.56
N LEU A 61 -2.97 -5.60 -7.27
CA LEU A 61 -1.95 -4.84 -6.54
C LEU A 61 -0.69 -5.69 -6.32
N GLY A 62 0.48 -5.20 -6.74
CA GLY A 62 1.79 -5.72 -6.33
C GLY A 62 2.34 -4.90 -5.17
N GLU A 63 2.69 -3.65 -5.44
CA GLU A 63 3.15 -2.69 -4.45
C GLU A 63 2.59 -1.30 -4.76
N VAL A 64 2.37 -0.48 -3.74
CA VAL A 64 2.06 0.93 -3.92
C VAL A 64 2.77 1.79 -2.88
N SER A 65 3.33 2.90 -3.33
CA SER A 65 3.99 3.90 -2.48
C SER A 65 3.23 5.23 -2.54
N TYR A 66 3.13 5.91 -1.40
CA TYR A 66 2.56 7.24 -1.22
C TYR A 66 3.49 8.08 -0.36
N GLY A 67 3.86 9.27 -0.81
CA GLY A 67 4.74 10.12 -0.02
C GLY A 67 5.38 11.25 -0.80
N PHE A 68 6.42 11.82 -0.21
CA PHE A 68 7.16 12.94 -0.79
C PHE A 68 8.33 12.45 -1.63
N GLN A 69 8.44 13.00 -2.84
CA GLN A 69 9.48 12.68 -3.81
C GLN A 69 10.27 13.94 -4.18
N LYS A 70 11.59 13.80 -4.28
CA LYS A 70 12.53 14.84 -4.75
C LYS A 70 13.51 14.22 -5.74
N ASN A 71 13.67 14.83 -6.91
CA ASN A 71 14.59 14.37 -7.96
C ASN A 71 14.40 12.89 -8.33
N ASN A 72 13.15 12.47 -8.54
CA ASN A 72 12.75 11.08 -8.77
C ASN A 72 13.08 10.08 -7.63
N ASN A 73 13.38 10.54 -6.41
CA ASN A 73 13.66 9.69 -5.25
C ASN A 73 12.68 9.96 -4.10
N TRP A 74 12.15 8.91 -3.50
CA TRP A 74 11.34 9.00 -2.29
C TRP A 74 12.18 9.49 -1.10
N ILE A 75 11.60 10.38 -0.29
CA ILE A 75 12.16 10.84 0.98
C ILE A 75 11.17 10.56 2.13
N GLU A 76 11.63 10.71 3.37
CA GLU A 76 10.73 10.64 4.53
C GLU A 76 9.82 11.89 4.59
N PRO A 77 8.49 11.75 4.74
CA PRO A 77 7.73 10.51 4.90
C PRO A 77 7.26 9.92 3.55
N THR A 78 7.57 8.65 3.32
CA THR A 78 6.95 7.84 2.27
C THR A 78 6.58 6.48 2.83
N LEU A 79 5.36 6.03 2.55
CA LEU A 79 4.82 4.75 2.98
C LEU A 79 4.64 3.86 1.77
N ARG A 80 5.09 2.62 1.88
CA ARG A 80 5.04 1.62 0.83
C ARG A 80 4.33 0.39 1.35
N TYR A 81 3.37 -0.10 0.59
CA TYR A 81 2.54 -1.25 0.92
C TYR A 81 2.75 -2.33 -0.13
N THR A 82 3.29 -3.47 0.27
CA THR A 82 3.54 -4.61 -0.60
C THR A 82 2.52 -5.69 -0.31
N ALA A 83 1.76 -6.11 -1.33
CA ALA A 83 0.75 -7.14 -1.21
C ALA A 83 1.38 -8.54 -1.16
N GLY A 84 0.87 -9.39 -0.27
CA GLY A 84 1.35 -10.75 -0.08
C GLY A 84 0.25 -11.68 0.44
N ASP A 85 0.61 -12.96 0.55
CA ASP A 85 -0.19 -13.93 1.29
C ASP A 85 0.01 -13.72 2.80
N LEU A 86 -0.99 -14.10 3.58
CA LEU A 86 -0.88 -14.10 5.03
C LEU A 86 -0.03 -15.28 5.50
N LEU A 87 1.02 -15.01 6.27
CA LEU A 87 1.88 -16.05 6.85
C LEU A 87 1.63 -16.18 8.35
N GLY A 88 1.65 -17.42 8.86
CA GLY A 88 1.53 -17.71 10.29
C GLY A 88 0.22 -17.25 10.91
N SER A 89 0.27 -16.73 12.13
CA SER A 89 -0.92 -16.28 12.89
C SER A 89 -1.59 -15.03 12.34
N GLY A 90 -1.00 -14.40 11.31
CA GLY A 90 -1.56 -13.26 10.60
C GLY A 90 -1.65 -11.96 11.42
N THR A 91 -0.54 -11.24 11.50
CA THR A 91 -0.50 -9.92 12.14
C THR A 91 -1.42 -8.94 11.41
N ASP A 92 -2.33 -8.30 12.14
CA ASP A 92 -3.19 -7.21 11.65
C ASP A 92 -3.05 -5.97 12.53
N ASP A 93 -1.99 -5.19 12.31
CA ASP A 93 -1.65 -4.02 13.13
C ASP A 93 -2.65 -2.86 12.97
N ASP A 94 -2.78 -2.04 14.01
CA ASP A 94 -3.47 -0.74 13.90
C ASP A 94 -2.70 0.23 12.99
N PRO A 95 -3.39 1.10 12.23
CA PRO A 95 -2.72 2.11 11.40
C PRO A 95 -2.04 3.23 12.22
N GLY A 96 -1.23 4.05 11.56
CA GLY A 96 -0.58 5.24 12.11
C GLY A 96 0.94 5.12 12.28
N LYS A 97 1.46 5.70 13.36
CA LYS A 97 2.92 5.80 13.65
C LYS A 97 3.72 6.50 12.55
N ILE A 98 3.14 7.53 11.94
CA ILE A 98 3.86 8.39 10.98
C ILE A 98 4.75 9.35 11.78
N ARG A 99 6.05 9.39 11.48
CA ARG A 99 7.00 10.28 12.15
C ARG A 99 6.73 11.73 11.72
N PRO A 100 6.49 12.68 12.64
CA PRO A 100 6.35 14.11 12.31
C PRO A 100 7.72 14.80 12.19
N GLY A 101 7.71 16.05 11.72
CA GLY A 101 8.88 16.96 11.81
C GLY A 101 10.01 16.68 10.81
N LYS A 102 9.72 16.01 9.69
CA LYS A 102 10.70 15.75 8.63
C LYS A 102 10.68 16.85 7.59
N ASP A 103 11.86 17.16 7.04
CA ASP A 103 11.97 18.19 6.01
C ASP A 103 11.51 17.63 4.65
N VAL A 104 10.44 18.23 4.12
CA VAL A 104 9.88 17.94 2.79
C VAL A 104 10.11 19.09 1.80
N SER A 105 10.99 20.04 2.13
CA SER A 105 11.25 21.21 1.30
C SER A 105 11.84 20.84 -0.07
N GLY A 106 11.23 21.39 -1.12
CA GLY A 106 11.57 21.09 -2.51
C GLY A 106 11.20 19.67 -2.96
N ALA A 107 10.38 18.96 -2.19
CA ALA A 107 9.72 17.73 -2.62
C ALA A 107 8.24 18.00 -2.94
N SER A 108 7.60 17.07 -3.62
CA SER A 108 6.14 17.10 -3.84
C SER A 108 5.55 15.73 -3.54
N PHE A 109 4.25 15.69 -3.22
CA PHE A 109 3.56 14.44 -2.93
C PHE A 109 3.25 13.69 -4.24
N TYR A 110 3.53 12.39 -4.26
CA TYR A 110 3.23 11.49 -5.38
C TYR A 110 2.71 10.15 -4.87
N SER A 111 2.13 9.38 -5.79
CA SER A 111 1.89 7.95 -5.60
C SER A 111 2.39 7.15 -6.80
N PHE A 112 2.90 5.95 -6.56
CA PHE A 112 3.39 5.05 -7.59
C PHE A 112 2.97 3.61 -7.27
N MET A 113 2.40 2.91 -8.24
CA MET A 113 1.92 1.54 -8.09
C MET A 113 2.60 0.62 -9.10
N THR A 114 2.99 -0.56 -8.63
CA THR A 114 3.37 -1.69 -9.47
C THR A 114 2.29 -2.76 -9.39
N TYR A 115 2.02 -3.38 -10.53
CA TYR A 115 0.97 -4.40 -10.62
C TYR A 115 1.52 -5.80 -10.31
N SER A 116 0.66 -6.67 -9.79
CA SER A 116 1.02 -8.06 -9.51
C SER A 116 1.20 -8.88 -10.79
N SER A 117 1.85 -10.04 -10.69
CA SER A 117 1.94 -10.99 -11.81
C SER A 117 0.55 -11.42 -12.32
N LYS A 118 -0.46 -11.46 -11.45
CA LYS A 118 -1.85 -11.76 -11.83
C LYS A 118 -2.42 -10.71 -12.78
N TYR A 119 -2.13 -9.43 -12.53
CA TYR A 119 -2.53 -8.37 -13.45
C TYR A 119 -1.79 -8.48 -14.78
N LEU A 120 -0.47 -8.72 -14.75
CA LEU A 120 0.32 -8.81 -15.98
C LEU A 120 -0.15 -9.95 -16.88
N ASN A 121 -0.56 -11.07 -16.28
CA ASN A 121 -1.07 -12.26 -16.99
C ASN A 121 -2.55 -12.17 -17.37
N ALA A 122 -3.30 -11.20 -16.84
CA ALA A 122 -4.72 -11.04 -17.15
C ALA A 122 -4.92 -10.49 -18.57
N THR A 123 -5.94 -11.00 -19.24
CA THR A 123 -6.43 -10.52 -20.54
C THR A 123 -6.99 -9.10 -20.42
N GLN A 124 -7.12 -8.41 -21.55
CA GLN A 124 -7.70 -7.06 -21.56
C GLN A 124 -9.14 -7.06 -21.04
N SER A 125 -9.96 -8.05 -21.43
CA SER A 125 -11.35 -8.16 -20.97
C SER A 125 -11.47 -8.37 -19.45
N GLU A 126 -10.57 -9.14 -18.85
CA GLU A 126 -10.53 -9.33 -17.40
C GLU A 126 -10.16 -8.02 -16.69
N LYS A 127 -9.16 -7.30 -17.22
CA LYS A 127 -8.76 -5.98 -16.71
C LYS A 127 -9.90 -4.97 -16.80
N ASP A 128 -10.56 -4.87 -17.94
CA ASP A 128 -11.65 -3.93 -18.17
C ASP A 128 -12.82 -4.20 -17.20
N THR A 129 -13.15 -5.48 -16.99
CA THR A 129 -14.23 -5.90 -16.08
C THR A 129 -13.87 -5.63 -14.62
N ALA A 130 -12.63 -5.95 -14.21
CA ALA A 130 -12.19 -5.83 -12.83
C ALA A 130 -11.92 -4.37 -12.42
N LEU A 131 -11.48 -3.52 -13.36
CA LEU A 131 -11.03 -2.14 -13.12
C LEU A 131 -12.03 -1.07 -13.60
N LYS A 132 -13.27 -1.46 -13.90
CA LYS A 132 -14.34 -0.56 -14.35
C LYS A 132 -14.66 0.54 -13.34
N ASP A 133 -14.51 0.25 -12.04
CA ASP A 133 -14.87 1.13 -10.94
C ASP A 133 -13.67 1.96 -10.42
N LEU A 134 -12.59 2.09 -11.21
CA LEU A 134 -11.43 2.90 -10.81
C LEU A 134 -11.77 4.40 -10.80
N PRO A 135 -11.42 5.14 -9.74
CA PRO A 135 -11.68 6.58 -9.64
C PRO A 135 -10.81 7.41 -10.59
N PHE A 136 -9.64 6.89 -10.95
CA PHE A 136 -8.75 7.47 -11.95
C PHE A 136 -7.90 6.38 -12.61
N LYS A 137 -7.21 6.71 -13.70
CA LYS A 137 -6.29 5.80 -14.39
C LYS A 137 -4.86 6.30 -14.22
N ARG A 138 -3.95 5.41 -13.82
CA ARG A 138 -2.51 5.69 -13.74
C ARG A 138 -1.89 5.71 -15.13
N VAL A 139 -0.86 6.53 -15.30
CA VAL A 139 0.00 6.54 -16.50
C VAL A 139 1.37 5.97 -16.16
N GLY A 140 2.04 5.39 -17.15
CA GLY A 140 3.39 4.86 -16.97
C GLY A 140 4.40 5.97 -16.69
N ALA A 141 5.30 5.73 -15.75
CA ALA A 141 6.41 6.62 -15.40
C ALA A 141 7.64 5.79 -15.01
N GLN A 142 8.81 6.42 -14.99
CA GLN A 142 10.03 5.77 -14.49
C GLN A 142 9.88 5.44 -13.02
N SER A 143 10.34 4.25 -12.62
CA SER A 143 10.29 3.84 -11.21
C SER A 143 11.15 4.79 -10.35
N PRO A 144 10.60 5.31 -9.25
CA PRO A 144 11.31 6.19 -8.35
C PRO A 144 12.36 5.44 -7.52
N GLY A 145 13.50 6.09 -7.27
CA GLY A 145 14.49 5.62 -6.30
C GLY A 145 14.11 5.93 -4.86
N ILE A 146 15.02 5.68 -3.91
CA ILE A 146 14.84 6.00 -2.49
C ILE A 146 16.07 6.74 -2.01
N ASN A 147 15.86 7.90 -1.38
CA ASN A 147 16.89 8.63 -0.65
C ASN A 147 16.73 8.37 0.85
N GLY A 148 17.37 7.30 1.32
CA GLY A 148 17.19 6.77 2.66
C GLY A 148 17.16 5.24 2.65
N TYR A 149 16.55 4.65 3.66
CA TYR A 149 16.32 3.21 3.75
C TYR A 149 14.86 2.88 4.06
N LEU A 150 14.46 1.62 3.86
CA LEU A 150 13.11 1.13 4.17
C LEU A 150 13.10 0.41 5.52
N GLU A 151 12.25 0.87 6.42
CA GLU A 151 11.96 0.20 7.70
C GLU A 151 10.61 -0.52 7.58
N ASN A 152 10.59 -1.84 7.71
CA ASN A 152 9.34 -2.61 7.86
C ASN A 152 8.75 -2.35 9.25
N ASP A 153 7.57 -1.75 9.32
CA ASP A 153 7.03 -1.24 10.58
C ASP A 153 5.58 -1.61 10.88
N LYS A 154 4.80 -2.12 9.90
CA LYS A 154 3.43 -2.61 10.10
C LYS A 154 3.05 -3.69 9.11
N THR A 155 2.09 -4.53 9.49
CA THR A 155 1.39 -5.45 8.59
C THR A 155 -0.12 -5.30 8.77
N TYR A 156 -0.87 -5.11 7.68
CA TYR A 156 -2.33 -5.17 7.68
C TYR A 156 -2.77 -6.47 7.03
N SER A 157 -3.73 -7.17 7.59
CA SER A 157 -4.19 -8.44 7.03
C SER A 157 -5.69 -8.66 7.15
N ALA A 158 -6.23 -9.35 6.15
CA ALA A 158 -7.62 -9.79 6.12
C ALA A 158 -7.80 -10.90 5.07
N GLY A 159 -8.63 -11.90 5.36
CA GLY A 159 -9.05 -12.91 4.39
C GLY A 159 -7.89 -13.67 3.73
N GLY A 160 -6.86 -14.05 4.50
CA GLY A 160 -5.69 -14.78 3.99
C GLY A 160 -4.69 -13.94 3.18
N ARG A 161 -4.83 -12.61 3.14
CA ARG A 161 -3.90 -11.68 2.48
C ARG A 161 -3.28 -10.70 3.47
N SER A 162 -2.14 -10.13 3.09
CA SER A 162 -1.42 -9.12 3.85
C SER A 162 -0.97 -7.92 2.98
N LEU A 163 -0.85 -6.76 3.62
CA LEU A 163 -0.11 -5.59 3.15
C LEU A 163 1.02 -5.33 4.14
N THR A 164 2.25 -5.63 3.75
CA THR A 164 3.44 -5.28 4.53
C THR A 164 3.79 -3.82 4.27
N ARG A 165 3.79 -3.01 5.33
CA ARG A 165 4.16 -1.60 5.24
C ARG A 165 5.64 -1.41 5.54
N THR A 166 6.32 -0.76 4.61
CA THR A 166 7.64 -0.18 4.84
C THR A 166 7.56 1.34 4.78
N SER A 167 8.31 2.01 5.63
CA SER A 167 8.43 3.46 5.63
C SER A 167 9.83 3.88 5.23
N VAL A 168 9.94 4.87 4.35
CA VAL A 168 11.23 5.52 4.05
C VAL A 168 11.71 6.28 5.28
N ARG A 169 13.00 6.12 5.59
CA ARG A 169 13.72 6.79 6.67
C ARG A 169 14.96 7.47 6.14
N ASN A 170 15.21 8.70 6.57
CA ASN A 170 16.44 9.40 6.24
C ASN A 170 17.66 8.68 6.85
N PHE A 171 18.81 8.74 6.17
CA PHE A 171 20.09 8.43 6.80
C PHE A 171 20.34 9.46 7.90
N VAL A 172 20.63 8.99 9.11
CA VAL A 172 20.89 9.81 10.29
C VAL A 172 22.39 9.92 10.49
#